data_AF-A0A8B5XX02-F1
#
_entry.id   AF-A0A8B5XX02-F1
#
_cell.length_a   1.000
_cell.length_b   1.000
_cell.length_c   1.000
_cell.angle_alpha   90.00
_cell.angle_beta   90.00
_cell.angle_gamma   90.00
#
_symmetry.space_group_name_H-M   'P 1'
#
loop_
_entity.id
_entity.type
_entity.pdbx_description
1 polymer ?
#
loop_
_entity_poly.entity_id
_entity_poly.type
_entity_poly.pdbx_seq_one_letter_code
_entity_poly.pdbx_strand_id
1 'polypeptide(L)'
;MSYFFITTATYLREIGDFMISHIMPDTPIQVIMILFMSVVLMAASLGLEPLAQSAEIFFPFVVLLLSSLIILLLPEIKFQNLQPVWEGGLKPVIRGSIPFIVFPFIESVAVLMILPFVSQKDRIRKSLFVGQLLAGIVLIIITMLAILVLGPELTARPKLSDLYVG
;
A
#
# COMPACT_ATOMS: atom_id res chain seq x y z
N MET A 1 -10.49 8.38 -17.05
CA MET A 1 -10.65 6.95 -17.41
C MET A 1 -9.32 6.21 -17.46
N SER A 2 -8.32 6.68 -18.23
CA SER A 2 -6.98 6.05 -18.27
C SER A 2 -6.32 5.90 -16.89
N TYR A 3 -6.45 6.92 -16.04
CA TYR A 3 -5.93 6.90 -14.67
C TYR A 3 -6.43 5.70 -13.84
N PHE A 4 -7.75 5.50 -13.72
CA PHE A 4 -8.32 4.39 -12.96
C PHE A 4 -7.92 3.03 -13.54
N PHE A 5 -7.85 2.91 -14.87
CA PHE A 5 -7.42 1.68 -15.51
C PHE A 5 -5.99 1.29 -15.13
N ILE A 6 -5.07 2.26 -15.16
CA ILE A 6 -3.66 2.02 -14.77
C ILE A 6 -3.57 1.66 -13.30
N THR A 7 -4.24 2.41 -12.42
CA THR A 7 -4.22 2.16 -10.97
C THR A 7 -4.76 0.77 -10.63
N THR A 8 -5.90 0.37 -11.20
CA THR A 8 -6.46 -0.98 -11.01
C THR A 8 -5.52 -2.07 -11.53
N ALA A 9 -4.89 -1.86 -12.69
CA ALA A 9 -3.93 -2.82 -13.24
C ALA A 9 -2.69 -2.96 -12.35
N THR A 10 -2.21 -1.86 -11.75
CA THR A 10 -1.10 -1.87 -10.80
C THR A 10 -1.46 -2.67 -9.55
N TYR A 11 -2.60 -2.40 -8.90
CA TYR A 11 -3.01 -3.17 -7.71
C TYR A 11 -3.21 -4.66 -8.02
N LEU A 12 -3.78 -4.99 -9.17
CA LEU A 12 -3.97 -6.38 -9.56
C LEU A 12 -2.62 -7.11 -9.73
N ARG A 13 -1.61 -6.41 -10.26
CA ARG A 13 -0.25 -6.94 -10.37
C ARG A 13 0.43 -7.06 -9.00
N GLU A 14 0.29 -6.08 -8.12
CA GLU A 14 0.85 -6.14 -6.76
C GLU A 14 0.31 -7.33 -5.97
N ILE A 15 -1.00 -7.58 -6.06
CA ILE A 15 -1.62 -8.78 -5.45
C ILE A 15 -1.06 -10.05 -6.09
N GLY A 16 -0.96 -10.11 -7.41
CA GLY A 16 -0.39 -11.27 -8.12
C GLY A 16 1.04 -11.59 -7.70
N ASP A 17 1.90 -10.57 -7.62
CA ASP A 17 3.29 -10.69 -7.20
C ASP A 17 3.39 -11.13 -5.73
N PHE A 18 2.52 -10.65 -4.85
CA PHE A 18 2.45 -11.09 -3.45
C PHE A 18 2.05 -12.56 -3.33
N MET A 19 1.02 -12.98 -4.07
CA MET A 19 0.53 -14.35 -4.04
C MET A 19 1.60 -15.35 -4.48
N ILE A 20 2.31 -15.07 -5.56
CA ILE A 20 3.37 -15.97 -6.06
C ILE A 20 4.59 -15.94 -5.15
N SER A 21 4.93 -14.80 -4.55
CA SER A 21 6.10 -14.73 -3.69
C SER A 21 5.93 -15.43 -2.34
N HIS A 22 4.72 -15.48 -1.77
CA HIS A 22 4.53 -15.93 -0.38
C HIS A 22 3.54 -17.09 -0.20
N ILE A 23 2.66 -17.37 -1.17
CA ILE A 23 1.54 -18.31 -0.97
C ILE A 23 1.56 -19.44 -2.01
N MET A 24 1.65 -19.11 -3.29
CA MET A 24 1.56 -20.07 -4.41
C MET A 24 2.63 -19.79 -5.47
N PRO A 25 3.91 -20.11 -5.20
CA PRO A 25 5.02 -19.83 -6.12
C PRO A 25 4.93 -20.58 -7.45
N ASP A 26 4.30 -21.75 -7.47
CA ASP A 26 4.23 -22.60 -8.65
C ASP A 26 3.06 -22.23 -9.59
N THR A 27 2.15 -21.35 -9.16
CA THR A 27 0.99 -20.95 -9.96
C THR A 27 1.34 -19.79 -10.89
N PRO A 28 1.00 -19.86 -12.19
CA PRO A 28 1.24 -18.74 -13.11
C PRO A 28 0.41 -17.51 -12.73
N ILE A 29 1.07 -16.34 -12.73
CA ILE A 29 0.49 -15.05 -12.31
C ILE A 29 -0.84 -14.72 -13.00
N GLN A 30 -0.96 -15.09 -14.26
CA GLN A 30 -2.12 -14.81 -15.10
C GLN A 30 -3.40 -15.41 -14.53
N VAL A 31 -3.33 -16.64 -13.99
CA VAL A 31 -4.49 -17.34 -13.43
C VAL A 31 -4.98 -16.62 -12.17
N ILE A 32 -4.05 -16.19 -11.30
CA ILE A 32 -4.35 -15.44 -10.09
C ILE A 32 -4.99 -14.10 -10.45
N MET A 33 -4.41 -13.36 -11.40
CA MET A 33 -4.94 -12.07 -11.85
C MET A 33 -6.35 -12.19 -12.43
N ILE A 34 -6.62 -13.20 -13.27
CA ILE A 34 -7.96 -13.43 -13.85
C ILE A 34 -8.99 -13.75 -12.76
N LEU A 35 -8.64 -14.62 -11.81
CA LEU A 35 -9.51 -14.96 -10.68
C LEU A 35 -9.84 -13.73 -9.84
N PHE A 36 -8.84 -12.97 -9.41
CA PHE A 36 -9.06 -11.74 -8.64
C PHE A 36 -9.89 -10.72 -9.42
N MET A 37 -9.64 -10.56 -10.71
CA MET A 37 -10.41 -9.62 -11.54
C MET A 37 -11.88 -10.05 -11.66
N SER A 38 -12.17 -11.35 -11.78
CA SER A 38 -13.55 -11.84 -11.81
C SER A 38 -14.33 -11.52 -10.53
N VAL A 39 -13.68 -11.67 -9.36
CA VAL A 39 -14.27 -11.32 -8.06
C VAL A 39 -14.51 -9.82 -7.94
N VAL A 40 -13.54 -8.99 -8.37
CA VAL A 40 -13.69 -7.52 -8.35
C VAL A 40 -14.83 -7.06 -9.26
N LEU A 41 -14.98 -7.65 -10.45
CA LEU A 41 -16.09 -7.35 -11.36
C LEU A 41 -17.44 -7.73 -10.76
N MET A 42 -17.52 -8.89 -10.10
CA MET A 42 -18.72 -9.29 -9.37
C MET A 42 -19.05 -8.32 -8.23
N ALA A 43 -18.06 -7.95 -7.41
CA ALA A 43 -18.24 -6.99 -6.32
C ALA A 43 -18.67 -5.61 -6.84
N ALA A 44 -18.06 -5.14 -7.93
CA ALA A 44 -18.43 -3.87 -8.57
C ALA A 44 -19.87 -3.88 -9.13
N SER A 45 -20.36 -5.03 -9.59
CA SER A 45 -21.74 -5.18 -10.09
C SER A 45 -22.81 -5.11 -8.99
N LEU A 46 -22.43 -5.40 -7.74
CA LEU A 46 -23.32 -5.33 -6.57
C LEU A 46 -23.45 -3.90 -5.99
N GLY A 47 -22.66 -2.95 -6.49
CA GLY A 47 -22.70 -1.54 -6.09
C GLY A 47 -21.79 -1.19 -4.91
N LEU A 48 -21.92 0.05 -4.42
CA LEU A 48 -21.04 0.62 -3.38
C LEU A 48 -21.37 0.16 -1.95
N GLU A 49 -22.61 -0.23 -1.70
CA GLU A 49 -23.06 -0.58 -0.35
C GLU A 49 -22.40 -1.86 0.20
N PRO A 50 -22.33 -2.98 -0.55
CA PRO A 50 -21.61 -4.17 -0.10
C PRO A 50 -20.10 -3.94 0.04
N LEU A 51 -19.51 -3.08 -0.80
CA LEU A 51 -18.10 -2.71 -0.71
C LEU A 51 -17.81 -1.93 0.58
N ALA A 52 -18.67 -0.96 0.93
CA ALA A 52 -18.54 -0.18 2.15
C ALA A 52 -18.68 -1.05 3.41
N GLN A 53 -19.67 -1.96 3.44
CA GLN A 53 -19.86 -2.89 4.55
C GLN A 53 -18.68 -3.85 4.69
N SER A 54 -18.17 -4.37 3.57
CA SER A 54 -16.97 -5.21 3.57
C SER A 54 -15.78 -4.46 4.15
N ALA A 55 -15.55 -3.21 3.73
CA ALA A 55 -14.45 -2.38 4.24
C ALA A 55 -14.56 -2.14 5.76
N GLU A 56 -15.75 -1.94 6.30
CA GLU A 56 -15.98 -1.79 7.74
C GLU A 56 -15.64 -3.08 8.52
N ILE A 57 -15.98 -4.25 7.96
CA ILE A 57 -15.61 -5.54 8.55
C ILE A 57 -14.11 -5.76 8.48
N PHE A 58 -13.46 -5.46 7.35
CA PHE A 58 -12.01 -5.66 7.18
C PHE A 58 -11.15 -4.69 7.99
N PHE A 59 -11.65 -3.48 8.26
CA PHE A 59 -10.91 -2.44 8.97
C PHE A 59 -10.27 -2.91 10.30
N PRO A 60 -11.01 -3.51 11.27
CA PRO A 60 -10.41 -4.00 12.51
C PRO A 60 -9.38 -5.12 12.29
N PHE A 61 -9.57 -6.00 11.30
CA PHE A 61 -8.60 -7.05 10.98
C PHE A 61 -7.29 -6.45 10.46
N VAL A 62 -7.36 -5.44 9.59
CA VAL A 62 -6.17 -4.74 9.09
C VAL A 62 -5.42 -4.06 10.24
N VAL A 63 -6.13 -3.36 11.12
CA VAL A 63 -5.50 -2.70 12.29
C VAL A 63 -4.87 -3.73 13.24
N LEU A 64 -5.52 -4.87 13.46
CA LEU A 64 -5.00 -5.94 14.29
C LEU A 64 -3.74 -6.57 13.68
N LEU A 65 -3.77 -6.91 12.39
CA LEU A 65 -2.63 -7.47 11.68
C LEU A 65 -1.44 -6.50 11.68
N LEU A 66 -1.70 -5.22 11.40
CA LEU A 66 -0.67 -4.19 11.36
C LEU A 66 -0.07 -3.93 12.74
N SER A 67 -0.89 -3.87 13.79
CA SER A 67 -0.39 -3.72 15.16
C SER A 67 0.41 -4.94 15.63
N SER A 68 -0.04 -6.16 15.30
CA SER A 68 0.72 -7.39 15.56
C SER A 68 2.07 -7.40 14.84
N LEU A 69 2.10 -7.00 13.56
CA LEU A 69 3.32 -6.87 12.78
C LEU A 69 4.31 -5.91 13.43
N ILE A 70 3.84 -4.73 13.85
CA ILE A 70 4.69 -3.74 14.54
C ILE A 70 5.29 -4.33 15.82
N ILE A 71 4.46 -4.97 16.66
CA ILE A 71 4.90 -5.57 17.93
C ILE A 71 5.96 -6.65 17.69
N LEU A 72 5.78 -7.47 16.65
CA LEU A 72 6.71 -8.55 16.32
C LEU A 72 8.04 -8.04 15.74
N LEU A 73 8.02 -6.87 15.10
CA LEU A 73 9.21 -6.21 14.54
C LEU A 73 10.02 -5.44 15.58
N LEU A 74 9.41 -5.01 16.70
CA LEU A 74 10.11 -4.30 17.80
C LEU A 74 11.40 -5.01 18.29
N PRO A 75 11.44 -6.33 18.55
CA PRO A 75 12.64 -6.99 19.02
C PRO A 75 13.75 -7.09 17.97
N GLU A 76 13.43 -7.02 16.68
CA GLU A 76 14.38 -7.12 15.57
C GLU A 76 14.98 -5.75 15.17
N ILE A 77 14.63 -4.68 15.89
CA ILE A 77 15.11 -3.33 15.59
C ILE A 77 16.61 -3.20 15.85
N LYS A 78 17.38 -3.00 14.79
CA LYS A 78 18.81 -2.66 14.86
C LYS A 78 18.99 -1.19 14.53
N PHE A 79 19.13 -0.35 15.55
CA PHE A 79 19.38 1.11 15.38
C PHE A 79 20.63 1.45 14.56
N GLN A 80 21.54 0.49 14.37
CA GLN A 80 22.72 0.62 13.50
C GLN A 80 22.33 0.82 12.02
N ASN A 81 21.16 0.32 11.60
CA ASN A 81 20.63 0.47 10.24
C ASN A 81 20.12 1.89 9.92
N LEU A 82 20.01 2.79 10.92
CA LEU A 82 19.70 4.20 10.65
C LEU A 82 20.87 4.93 9.97
N GLN A 83 22.09 4.43 10.08
CA GLN A 83 23.27 5.06 9.49
C GLN A 83 23.40 4.49 8.07
N PRO A 84 22.75 5.11 7.08
CA PRO A 84 23.10 6.47 6.72
C PRO A 84 21.91 7.35 6.37
N VAL A 85 21.37 8.07 7.35
CA VAL A 85 20.34 9.12 7.10
C VAL A 85 20.85 10.19 6.11
N TRP A 86 22.17 10.35 5.90
CA TRP A 86 22.78 11.48 5.17
C TRP A 86 23.86 11.14 4.12
N GLU A 87 24.21 9.87 3.83
CA GLU A 87 25.36 9.55 2.95
C GLU A 87 25.23 10.04 1.50
N GLY A 88 24.03 10.42 1.04
CA GLY A 88 23.80 10.95 -0.31
C GLY A 88 23.27 12.39 -0.40
N GLY A 89 23.18 13.12 0.71
CA GLY A 89 22.64 14.49 0.78
C GLY A 89 21.10 14.60 0.67
N LEU A 90 20.59 15.82 0.48
CA LEU A 90 19.13 16.10 0.38
C LEU A 90 18.46 15.51 -0.88
N LYS A 91 19.23 15.29 -1.94
CA LYS A 91 18.74 14.83 -3.25
C LYS A 91 18.08 13.44 -3.21
N PRO A 92 18.68 12.39 -2.61
CA PRO A 92 18.02 11.10 -2.43
C PRO A 92 16.82 11.15 -1.47
N VAL A 93 16.85 12.03 -0.46
CA VAL A 93 15.71 12.20 0.46
C VAL A 93 14.49 12.76 -0.27
N ILE A 94 14.67 13.82 -1.08
CA ILE A 94 13.60 14.40 -1.89
C ILE A 94 13.13 13.41 -2.95
N ARG A 95 14.04 12.70 -3.61
CA ARG A 95 13.67 11.71 -4.62
C ARG A 95 12.91 10.53 -4.01
N GLY A 96 13.30 10.10 -2.82
CA GLY A 96 12.66 9.04 -2.06
C GLY A 96 11.30 9.44 -1.50
N SER A 97 11.10 10.72 -1.14
CA SER A 97 9.84 11.20 -0.57
C SER A 97 8.74 11.47 -1.61
N ILE A 98 9.11 11.72 -2.88
CA ILE A 98 8.14 11.98 -3.96
C ILE A 98 7.06 10.89 -4.06
N PRO A 99 7.39 9.58 -4.15
CA PRO A 99 6.37 8.52 -4.19
C PRO A 99 5.45 8.51 -2.96
N PHE A 100 5.98 8.74 -1.76
CA PHE A 100 5.20 8.75 -0.52
C PHE A 100 4.21 9.92 -0.44
N ILE A 101 4.50 11.03 -1.12
CA ILE A 101 3.57 12.16 -1.23
C ILE A 101 2.58 11.91 -2.37
N VAL A 102 3.07 11.47 -3.52
CA VAL A 102 2.25 11.35 -4.73
C VAL A 102 1.22 10.22 -4.59
N PHE A 103 1.61 9.07 -4.05
CA PHE A 103 0.76 7.89 -3.98
C PHE A 103 -0.54 8.12 -3.17
N PRO A 104 -0.50 8.62 -1.92
CA PRO A 104 -1.72 8.83 -1.14
C PRO A 104 -2.62 9.95 -1.71
N PHE A 105 -2.02 10.99 -2.32
CA PHE A 105 -2.78 12.08 -2.93
C PHE A 105 -3.49 11.64 -4.21
N ILE A 106 -2.86 10.75 -4.97
CA ILE A 106 -3.43 10.16 -6.17
C ILE A 106 -4.66 9.30 -5.81
N GLU A 107 -4.55 8.44 -4.79
CA GLU A 107 -5.67 7.59 -4.33
C GLU A 107 -6.87 8.38 -3.80
N SER A 108 -6.60 9.55 -3.21
CA SER A 108 -7.65 10.44 -2.71
C SER A 108 -8.66 10.82 -3.80
N VAL A 109 -8.23 10.90 -5.08
CA VAL A 109 -9.11 11.21 -6.22
C VAL A 109 -10.22 10.18 -6.39
N ALA A 110 -9.93 8.89 -6.15
CA ALA A 110 -10.93 7.83 -6.20
C ALA A 110 -11.99 8.00 -5.10
N VAL A 111 -11.56 8.38 -3.90
CA VAL A 111 -12.46 8.61 -2.77
C VAL A 111 -13.32 9.87 -2.97
N LEU A 112 -12.77 10.90 -3.62
CA LEU A 112 -13.53 12.09 -4.01
C LEU A 112 -14.68 11.78 -4.98
N MET A 113 -14.59 10.72 -5.81
CA MET A 113 -15.70 10.28 -6.67
C MET A 113 -16.86 9.65 -5.89
N ILE A 114 -16.61 9.15 -4.67
CA ILE A 114 -17.62 8.56 -3.80
C ILE A 114 -18.36 9.65 -3.01
N LEU A 115 -17.74 10.82 -2.77
CA LEU A 115 -18.34 11.97 -2.09
C LEU A 115 -19.78 12.35 -2.51
N PRO A 116 -20.14 12.43 -3.81
CA PRO A 116 -21.50 12.80 -4.20
C PRO A 116 -22.57 11.77 -3.80
N PHE A 117 -22.18 10.52 -3.54
CA PHE A 117 -23.08 9.45 -3.14
C PHE A 117 -23.38 9.43 -1.64
N VAL A 118 -22.83 10.37 -0.87
CA VAL A 118 -23.01 10.41 0.59
C VAL A 118 -23.67 11.71 1.06
N SER A 119 -24.65 11.56 1.95
CA SER A 119 -25.58 12.63 2.35
C SER A 119 -24.94 13.77 3.16
N GLN A 120 -23.85 13.52 3.91
CA GLN A 120 -23.23 14.49 4.84
C GLN A 120 -21.84 14.97 4.36
N LYS A 121 -21.81 15.84 3.35
CA LYS A 121 -20.59 16.28 2.66
C LYS A 121 -19.54 16.94 3.59
N ASP A 122 -19.95 17.77 4.55
CA ASP A 122 -19.00 18.47 5.43
C ASP A 122 -18.34 17.57 6.47
N ARG A 123 -19.09 16.61 7.01
CA ARG A 123 -18.56 15.62 7.94
C ARG A 123 -17.56 14.70 7.25
N ILE A 124 -17.87 14.28 6.02
CA ILE A 124 -17.01 13.37 5.27
C ILE A 124 -15.72 14.05 4.85
N ARG A 125 -15.75 15.32 4.42
CA ARG A 125 -14.50 16.05 4.11
C ARG A 125 -13.53 16.04 5.29
N LYS A 126 -14.02 16.26 6.51
CA LYS A 126 -13.21 16.16 7.74
C LYS A 126 -12.73 14.73 7.97
N SER A 127 -13.61 13.74 7.83
CA SER A 127 -13.24 12.33 7.98
C SER A 127 -12.20 11.86 6.95
N LEU A 128 -12.28 12.32 5.70
CA LEU A 128 -11.31 12.04 4.65
C LEU A 128 -9.96 12.65 4.98
N PHE A 129 -9.93 13.91 5.42
CA PHE A 129 -8.69 14.57 5.80
C PHE A 129 -8.01 13.89 7.00
N VAL A 130 -8.79 13.53 8.03
CA VAL A 130 -8.28 12.79 9.20
C VAL A 130 -7.81 11.39 8.79
N GLY A 131 -8.58 10.68 7.97
CA GLY A 131 -8.21 9.36 7.46
C GLY A 131 -6.92 9.40 6.66
N GLN A 132 -6.75 10.41 5.80
CA GLN A 132 -5.54 10.61 5.02
C GLN A 132 -4.32 10.91 5.89
N LEU A 133 -4.48 11.74 6.92
CA LEU A 133 -3.41 12.02 7.89
C LEU A 133 -3.01 10.76 8.66
N LEU A 134 -3.99 9.98 9.13
CA LEU A 134 -3.72 8.73 9.84
C LEU A 134 -3.02 7.71 8.95
N ALA A 135 -3.46 7.54 7.69
CA ALA A 135 -2.81 6.68 6.72
C ALA A 135 -1.36 7.11 6.46
N GLY A 136 -1.10 8.41 6.34
CA GLY A 136 0.25 8.95 6.19
C GLY A 136 1.15 8.66 7.39
N ILE A 137 0.65 8.81 8.62
CA ILE A 137 1.40 8.48 9.84
C ILE A 137 1.73 6.98 9.88
N VAL A 138 0.76 6.12 9.58
CA VAL A 138 0.97 4.67 9.54
C VAL A 138 2.01 4.29 8.49
N LEU A 139 1.96 4.90 7.30
CA LEU A 139 2.94 4.68 6.23
C LEU A 139 4.35 5.08 6.66
N ILE A 140 4.50 6.22 7.35
CA ILE A 140 5.79 6.67 7.91
C ILE A 140 6.31 5.65 8.93
N ILE A 141 5.46 5.18 9.85
CA ILE A 141 5.84 4.21 10.88
C ILE A 141 6.31 2.89 10.24
N ILE A 142 5.55 2.35 9.30
CA ILE A 142 5.90 1.09 8.63
C ILE A 142 7.19 1.24 7.83
N THR A 143 7.35 2.33 7.09
CA THR A 143 8.55 2.59 6.29
C THR A 143 9.78 2.73 7.18
N MET A 144 9.64 3.42 8.31
CA MET A 144 10.69 3.52 9.31
C MET A 144 11.06 2.13 9.84
N LEU A 145 10.08 1.35 10.32
CA LEU A 145 10.33 0.00 10.80
C LEU A 145 10.99 -0.91 9.75
N ALA A 146 10.56 -0.81 8.49
CA ALA A 146 11.17 -1.56 7.39
C ALA A 146 12.66 -1.24 7.23
N ILE A 147 13.05 0.04 7.28
CA ILE A 147 14.45 0.46 7.21
C ILE A 147 15.24 -0.04 8.44
N LEU A 148 14.66 0.05 9.65
CA LEU A 148 15.33 -0.37 10.88
C LEU A 148 15.54 -1.89 10.96
N VAL A 149 14.59 -2.69 10.47
CA VAL A 149 14.64 -4.16 10.58
C VAL A 149 15.36 -4.79 9.40
N LEU A 150 15.01 -4.43 8.16
CA LEU A 150 15.60 -5.04 6.95
C LEU A 150 16.94 -4.41 6.55
N GLY A 151 17.27 -3.23 7.08
CA GLY A 151 18.43 -2.45 6.66
C GLY A 151 18.23 -1.72 5.32
N PRO A 152 19.06 -0.69 5.05
CA PRO A 152 18.93 0.14 3.85
C PRO A 152 19.21 -0.65 2.55
N GLU A 153 20.02 -1.71 2.59
CA GLU A 153 20.42 -2.45 1.39
C GLU A 153 19.31 -3.29 0.74
N LEU A 154 18.40 -3.86 1.53
CA LEU A 154 17.24 -4.60 1.00
C LEU A 154 16.08 -3.66 0.63
N THR A 155 15.95 -2.53 1.32
CA THR A 155 14.92 -1.52 1.06
C THR A 155 15.20 -0.68 -0.20
N ALA A 156 16.49 -0.48 -0.53
CA ALA A 156 16.93 0.27 -1.71
C ALA A 156 17.10 -0.59 -2.98
N ARG A 157 16.92 -1.93 -2.91
CA ARG A 157 16.99 -2.84 -4.05
C ARG A 157 15.58 -3.15 -4.59
N PRO A 158 15.06 -2.39 -5.57
CA PRO A 158 14.05 -2.96 -6.45
C PRO A 158 14.75 -4.05 -7.25
N LYS A 159 14.42 -5.34 -7.02
CA LYS A 159 14.63 -6.61 -7.79
C LYS A 159 15.35 -6.65 -9.17
N LEU A 160 16.18 -5.67 -9.53
CA LEU A 160 16.80 -5.46 -10.85
C LEU A 160 18.24 -5.95 -10.88
N SER A 161 18.86 -6.26 -9.73
CA SER A 161 20.24 -6.74 -9.66
C SER A 161 20.40 -8.24 -9.95
N ASP A 162 19.32 -9.01 -9.84
CA ASP A 162 19.37 -10.47 -10.04
C ASP A 162 19.36 -10.86 -11.54
N LEU A 163 19.22 -9.88 -12.44
CA LEU A 163 19.26 -10.09 -13.89
C LEU A 163 20.65 -9.88 -14.52
N TYR A 164 21.66 -9.48 -13.75
CA TYR A 164 23.02 -9.19 -14.23
C TYR A 164 24.12 -10.00 -13.55
N VAL A 165 23.78 -10.96 -12.68
CA VAL A 165 24.73 -11.93 -12.14
C VAL A 165 24.30 -13.33 -12.60
N GLY A 166 24.48 -13.58 -13.89
CA GLY A 166 24.48 -14.89 -14.53
C GLY A 166 25.79 -15.06 -15.28
#